data_AF-A0A1M6ACV9-F1
#
_entry.id   AF-A0A1M6ACV9-F1
#
_cell.length_a   1.000
_cell.length_b   1.000
_cell.length_c   1.000
_cell.angle_alpha   90.00
_cell.angle_beta   90.00
_cell.angle_gamma   90.00
#
_symmetry.space_group_name_H-M   'P 1'
#
loop_
_entity.id
_entity.type
_entity.pdbx_description
1 polymer ?
#
loop_
_entity_poly.entity_id
_entity_poly.type
_entity_poly.pdbx_seq_one_letter_code
_entity_poly.pdbx_strand_id
1 'polypeptide(L)'
;MEQPKKKTTKSSEDHLSGNHTKEVRKGQKLARLIFFLIAGINILIATAMFLYSRIFSLENALEAIMRQSLSYVALVTFITGTVYVGLGLFLKIYPKFIIWTGIFVIVLKLAYSLYLNAYSFTMEPFLDVVFLIGLLYALRSYYHFQAPLKSKK
;
A
#
# COMPACT_ATOMS: atom_id res chain seq x y z
N MET A 1 -17.06 49.83 -36.91
CA MET A 1 -17.53 48.83 -35.93
C MET A 1 -16.48 47.74 -35.84
N GLU A 2 -15.53 47.87 -34.92
CA GLU A 2 -14.55 46.82 -34.61
C GLU A 2 -15.11 45.92 -33.50
N GLN A 3 -15.13 44.60 -33.75
CA GLN A 3 -15.46 43.62 -32.71
C GLN A 3 -14.24 43.35 -31.82
N PRO A 4 -14.38 43.24 -30.48
CA PRO A 4 -13.25 42.95 -29.62
C PRO A 4 -12.90 41.45 -29.68
N LYS A 5 -11.62 41.17 -29.97
CA LYS A 5 -11.02 39.83 -29.88
C LYS A 5 -11.14 39.29 -28.45
N LYS A 6 -11.93 38.23 -28.28
CA LYS A 6 -11.93 37.38 -27.07
C LYS A 6 -10.53 36.77 -26.88
N LYS A 7 -9.82 37.28 -25.87
CA LYS A 7 -8.51 36.78 -25.43
C LYS A 7 -8.71 35.37 -24.86
N THR A 8 -7.96 34.43 -25.39
CA THR A 8 -7.95 32.99 -25.14
C THR A 8 -7.54 32.65 -23.71
N THR A 9 -8.52 32.34 -22.86
CA THR A 9 -8.34 31.75 -21.51
C THR A 9 -8.22 30.22 -21.52
N LYS A 10 -8.04 29.60 -22.70
CA LYS A 10 -8.03 28.13 -22.86
C LYS A 10 -6.66 27.47 -22.65
N SER A 11 -5.57 28.23 -22.69
CA SER A 11 -4.21 27.65 -22.68
C SER A 11 -3.71 27.27 -21.29
N SER A 12 -4.02 28.06 -20.25
CA SER A 12 -3.46 27.84 -18.90
C SER A 12 -4.11 26.66 -18.16
N GLU A 13 -5.40 26.41 -18.36
CA GLU A 13 -6.11 25.30 -17.69
C GLU A 13 -5.72 23.92 -18.26
N ASP A 14 -5.52 23.82 -19.57
CA ASP A 14 -5.10 22.57 -20.21
C ASP A 14 -3.64 22.19 -19.84
N HIS A 15 -2.75 23.18 -19.70
CA HIS A 15 -1.38 22.95 -19.23
C HIS A 15 -1.33 22.56 -17.75
N LEU A 16 -2.15 23.15 -16.87
CA LEU A 16 -2.23 22.73 -15.46
C LEU A 16 -2.80 21.31 -15.34
N SER A 17 -3.89 21.00 -16.04
CA SER A 17 -4.53 19.68 -16.02
C SER A 17 -3.60 18.57 -16.56
N GLY A 18 -2.81 18.88 -17.58
CA GLY A 18 -1.81 17.97 -18.15
C GLY A 18 -0.61 17.70 -17.24
N ASN A 19 -0.22 18.66 -16.39
CA ASN A 19 0.88 18.49 -15.44
C ASN A 19 0.43 17.68 -14.21
N HIS A 20 -0.77 17.95 -13.69
CA HIS A 20 -1.29 17.25 -12.50
C HIS A 20 -1.68 15.79 -12.76
N THR A 21 -2.19 15.46 -13.95
CA THR A 21 -2.42 14.05 -14.34
C THR A 21 -1.12 13.26 -14.45
N LYS A 22 0.00 13.90 -14.83
CA LYS A 22 1.34 13.29 -14.81
C LYS A 22 1.81 13.04 -13.37
N GLU A 23 1.54 13.95 -12.43
CA GLU A 23 1.92 13.79 -11.02
C GLU A 23 1.15 12.65 -10.33
N VAL A 24 -0.17 12.58 -10.49
CA VAL A 24 -0.98 11.47 -9.94
C VAL A 24 -0.50 10.12 -10.49
N ARG A 25 -0.18 10.06 -11.79
CA ARG A 25 0.35 8.86 -12.44
C ARG A 25 1.75 8.49 -11.95
N LYS A 26 2.60 9.49 -11.64
CA LYS A 26 3.91 9.26 -11.01
C LYS A 26 3.74 8.71 -9.59
N GLY A 27 2.85 9.27 -8.78
CA GLY A 27 2.55 8.79 -7.43
C GLY A 27 2.02 7.36 -7.41
N GLN A 28 1.10 7.00 -8.31
CA GLN A 28 0.63 5.62 -8.45
C GLN A 28 1.73 4.64 -8.88
N LYS A 29 2.63 5.06 -9.78
CA LYS A 29 3.79 4.25 -10.19
C LYS A 29 4.75 4.03 -9.01
N LEU A 30 5.00 5.07 -8.22
CA LEU A 30 5.86 4.99 -7.03
C LEU A 30 5.26 4.05 -5.99
N ALA A 31 3.97 4.20 -5.66
CA ALA A 31 3.28 3.31 -4.72
C ALA A 31 3.29 1.84 -5.18
N ARG A 32 3.09 1.60 -6.48
CA ARG A 32 3.21 0.27 -7.07
C ARG A 32 4.63 -0.29 -6.95
N LEU A 33 5.65 0.53 -7.19
CA LEU A 33 7.05 0.13 -7.01
C LEU A 33 7.33 -0.26 -5.56
N ILE A 34 6.83 0.51 -4.59
CA ILE A 34 6.95 0.21 -3.16
C ILE A 34 6.32 -1.15 -2.83
N PHE A 35 5.10 -1.42 -3.33
CA PHE A 35 4.46 -2.72 -3.11
C PHE A 35 5.26 -3.88 -3.70
N PHE A 36 5.80 -3.73 -4.91
CA PHE A 36 6.65 -4.77 -5.50
C PHE A 36 7.98 -4.95 -4.77
N LEU A 37 8.56 -3.88 -4.24
CA LEU A 37 9.79 -3.95 -3.45
C LEU A 37 9.54 -4.70 -2.13
N ILE A 38 8.46 -4.36 -1.41
CA ILE A 38 8.04 -5.09 -0.20
C ILE A 38 7.74 -6.55 -0.52
N ALA A 39 7.03 -6.82 -1.62
CA ALA A 39 6.74 -8.18 -2.07
C ALA A 39 8.03 -8.98 -2.34
N GLY A 40 8.97 -8.39 -3.08
CA GLY A 40 10.24 -9.02 -3.43
C GLY A 40 11.08 -9.34 -2.19
N ILE A 41 11.17 -8.41 -1.24
CA ILE A 41 11.87 -8.63 0.04
C ILE A 41 11.22 -9.80 0.80
N ASN A 42 9.90 -9.82 0.92
CA ASN A 42 9.19 -10.90 1.62
C ASN A 42 9.39 -12.26 0.95
N ILE A 43 9.31 -12.34 -0.39
CA ILE A 43 9.54 -13.59 -1.12
C ILE A 43 10.98 -14.06 -0.94
N LEU A 44 11.96 -13.14 -0.98
CA LEU A 44 13.37 -13.47 -0.77
C LEU A 44 13.64 -13.98 0.65
N ILE A 45 13.11 -13.31 1.68
CA ILE A 45 13.21 -13.75 3.07
C ILE A 45 12.54 -15.10 3.26
N ALA A 46 11.33 -15.29 2.72
CA ALA A 46 10.62 -16.55 2.79
C ALA A 46 11.41 -17.70 2.15
N THR A 47 11.98 -17.45 0.98
CA THR A 47 12.79 -18.45 0.27
C THR A 47 14.05 -18.78 1.07
N ALA A 48 14.73 -17.77 1.62
CA ALA A 48 15.91 -17.97 2.46
C ALA A 48 15.58 -18.76 3.73
N MET A 49 14.50 -18.42 4.43
CA MET A 49 14.04 -19.15 5.62
C MET A 49 13.65 -20.59 5.30
N PHE A 50 12.96 -20.82 4.18
CA PHE A 50 12.61 -22.16 3.76
C PHE A 50 13.85 -23.00 3.45
N LEU A 51 14.82 -22.45 2.72
CA LEU A 51 16.08 -23.11 2.44
C LEU A 51 16.87 -23.38 3.72
N TYR A 52 16.93 -22.41 4.64
CA TYR A 52 17.58 -22.56 5.94
C TYR A 52 16.93 -23.67 6.78
N SER A 53 15.59 -23.77 6.75
CA SER A 53 14.88 -24.83 7.47
C SER A 53 15.29 -26.24 7.04
N ARG A 54 15.76 -26.42 5.80
CA ARG A 54 16.16 -27.73 5.26
C ARG A 54 17.50 -28.24 5.81
N ILE A 55 18.27 -27.39 6.49
CA ILE A 55 19.54 -27.78 7.12
C ILE A 55 19.27 -28.66 8.35
N PHE A 56 18.12 -28.49 9.00
CA PHE A 56 17.73 -29.27 10.18
C PHE A 56 17.27 -30.69 9.81
N SER A 57 17.74 -31.66 10.60
CA SER A 57 17.40 -33.08 10.43
C SER A 57 15.95 -33.35 10.85
N LEU A 58 15.35 -34.39 10.24
CA LEU A 58 14.04 -34.91 10.64
C LEU A 58 14.14 -36.04 11.67
N GLU A 59 15.35 -36.54 11.92
CA GLU A 59 15.58 -37.68 12.83
C GLU A 59 15.53 -37.25 14.30
N ASN A 60 15.98 -36.02 14.58
CA ASN A 60 15.92 -35.43 15.92
C ASN A 60 14.59 -34.69 16.09
N ALA A 61 13.81 -35.05 17.11
CA ALA A 61 12.49 -34.45 17.35
C ALA A 61 12.53 -32.92 17.50
N LEU A 62 13.56 -32.38 18.18
CA LEU A 62 13.71 -30.93 18.35
C LEU A 62 14.04 -30.21 17.03
N GLU A 63 14.93 -30.79 16.21
CA GLU A 63 15.27 -30.24 14.89
C GLU A 63 14.10 -30.33 13.92
N ALA A 64 13.31 -31.41 13.98
CA ALA A 64 12.10 -31.57 13.19
C ALA A 64 11.06 -30.48 13.50
N ILE A 65 10.86 -30.18 14.79
CA ILE A 65 9.99 -29.07 15.23
C ILE A 65 10.53 -27.74 14.69
N MET A 66 11.83 -27.45 14.87
CA MET A 66 12.45 -26.21 14.36
C MET A 66 12.27 -26.06 12.85
N ARG A 67 12.50 -27.13 12.09
CA ARG A 67 12.30 -27.16 10.64
C ARG A 67 10.86 -26.83 10.26
N GLN A 68 9.89 -27.43 10.95
CA GLN A 68 8.47 -27.22 10.65
C GLN A 68 8.03 -25.80 11.01
N SER A 69 8.45 -25.27 12.15
CA SER A 69 8.17 -23.89 12.56
C SER A 69 8.76 -22.88 11.56
N LEU A 70 10.03 -23.03 11.18
CA LEU A 70 10.67 -22.17 10.17
C LEU A 70 9.99 -22.27 8.81
N SER A 71 9.61 -23.48 8.39
CA SER A 71 8.86 -23.69 7.14
C SER A 71 7.51 -22.98 7.16
N TYR A 72 6.82 -22.99 8.30
CA TYR A 72 5.54 -22.31 8.46
C TYR A 72 5.69 -20.79 8.41
N VAL A 73 6.69 -20.24 9.12
CA VAL A 73 7.01 -18.79 9.06
C VAL A 73 7.39 -18.38 7.63
N ALA A 74 8.18 -19.20 6.93
CA ALA A 74 8.50 -18.97 5.53
C ALA A 74 7.25 -18.95 4.64
N LEU A 75 6.32 -19.88 4.83
CA LEU A 75 5.07 -19.93 4.08
C LEU A 75 4.21 -18.67 4.32
N VAL A 76 4.03 -18.26 5.57
CA VAL A 76 3.26 -17.04 5.91
C VAL A 76 3.91 -15.80 5.29
N THR A 77 5.23 -15.71 5.33
CA THR A 77 6.00 -14.62 4.73
C THR A 77 5.86 -14.62 3.20
N PHE A 78 5.88 -15.78 2.56
CA PHE A 78 5.65 -15.93 1.12
C PHE A 78 4.24 -15.50 0.70
N ILE A 79 3.21 -15.93 1.45
CA ILE A 79 1.82 -15.52 1.23
C ILE A 79 1.71 -14.01 1.36
N THR A 80 2.31 -13.42 2.38
CA THR A 80 2.34 -11.97 2.60
C THR A 80 2.96 -11.24 1.41
N GLY A 81 4.11 -11.71 0.92
CA GLY A 81 4.75 -11.16 -0.29
C GLY A 81 3.83 -11.26 -1.52
N THR A 82 3.15 -12.39 -1.70
CA THR A 82 2.18 -12.60 -2.79
C THR A 82 0.99 -11.65 -2.72
N VAL A 83 0.47 -11.38 -1.51
CA VAL A 83 -0.61 -10.39 -1.30
C VAL A 83 -0.14 -9.00 -1.75
N TYR A 84 1.09 -8.60 -1.43
CA TYR A 84 1.65 -7.32 -1.87
C TYR A 84 1.81 -7.22 -3.40
N VAL A 85 2.17 -8.31 -4.09
CA VAL A 85 2.13 -8.35 -5.57
C VAL A 85 0.72 -8.07 -6.07
N GLY A 86 -0.28 -8.75 -5.49
CA GLY A 86 -1.69 -8.55 -5.80
C GLY A 86 -2.11 -7.08 -5.63
N LEU A 87 -1.83 -6.49 -4.46
CA LEU A 87 -2.13 -5.09 -4.17
C LEU A 87 -1.46 -4.13 -5.17
N GLY A 88 -0.20 -4.37 -5.53
CA GLY A 88 0.51 -3.58 -6.54
C GLY A 88 -0.17 -3.66 -7.92
N LEU A 89 -0.64 -4.83 -8.33
CA LEU A 89 -1.37 -5.04 -9.57
C LEU A 89 -2.75 -4.37 -9.55
N PHE A 90 -3.51 -4.52 -8.48
CA PHE A 90 -4.84 -3.94 -8.32
C PHE A 90 -4.82 -2.41 -8.12
N LEU A 91 -3.70 -1.81 -7.70
CA LEU A 91 -3.58 -0.37 -7.47
C LEU A 91 -3.92 0.50 -8.69
N LYS A 92 -3.68 0.00 -9.90
CA LYS A 92 -4.04 0.71 -11.15
C LYS A 92 -5.54 0.68 -11.43
N ILE A 93 -6.24 -0.37 -11.01
CA ILE A 93 -7.64 -0.63 -11.37
C ILE A 93 -8.57 -0.09 -10.26
N TYR A 94 -8.23 -0.34 -9.00
CA TYR A 94 -9.05 0.01 -7.84
C TYR A 94 -8.26 0.78 -6.76
N PRO A 95 -7.67 1.94 -7.08
CA PRO A 95 -6.92 2.75 -6.12
C PRO A 95 -7.78 3.16 -4.91
N LYS A 96 -9.07 3.50 -5.14
CA LYS A 96 -10.01 3.86 -4.08
C LYS A 96 -10.19 2.73 -3.08
N PHE A 97 -10.42 1.52 -3.58
CA PHE A 97 -10.66 0.35 -2.73
C PHE A 97 -9.45 0.07 -1.85
N ILE A 98 -8.23 0.11 -2.42
CA ILE A 98 -7.00 -0.14 -1.66
C ILE A 98 -6.76 0.91 -0.56
N ILE A 99 -7.04 2.19 -0.83
CA ILE A 99 -6.94 3.24 0.19
C ILE A 99 -7.94 3.00 1.32
N TRP A 100 -9.20 2.67 0.99
CA TRP A 100 -10.23 2.36 2.00
C TRP A 100 -9.91 1.11 2.81
N THR A 101 -9.41 0.05 2.19
CA THR A 101 -8.97 -1.16 2.89
C THR A 101 -7.84 -0.82 3.87
N GLY A 102 -6.86 0.00 3.46
CA GLY A 102 -5.79 0.46 4.35
C GLY A 102 -6.31 1.25 5.56
N ILE A 103 -7.24 2.18 5.34
CA ILE A 103 -7.90 2.94 6.42
C ILE A 103 -8.62 1.98 7.37
N PHE A 104 -9.41 1.05 6.83
CA PHE A 104 -10.18 0.10 7.61
C PHE A 104 -9.28 -0.77 8.50
N VAL A 105 -8.20 -1.33 7.95
CA VAL A 105 -7.26 -2.16 8.71
C VAL A 105 -6.61 -1.36 9.84
N ILE A 106 -6.18 -0.12 9.59
CA ILE A 106 -5.54 0.71 10.62
C ILE A 106 -6.53 1.11 11.71
N VAL A 107 -7.76 1.48 11.36
CA VAL A 107 -8.80 1.80 12.35
C VAL A 107 -9.12 0.57 13.21
N LEU A 108 -9.23 -0.60 12.59
CA LEU A 108 -9.45 -1.84 13.33
C LEU A 108 -8.27 -2.17 14.25
N LYS A 109 -7.04 -1.97 13.79
CA LYS A 109 -5.82 -2.16 14.59
C LYS A 109 -5.78 -1.18 15.77
N LEU A 110 -6.10 0.10 15.55
CA LEU A 110 -6.20 1.09 16.63
C LEU A 110 -7.30 0.73 17.63
N ALA A 111 -8.48 0.29 17.17
CA ALA A 111 -9.56 -0.13 18.06
C ALA A 111 -9.16 -1.35 18.90
N TYR A 112 -8.49 -2.33 18.30
CA TYR A 112 -7.97 -3.50 18.99
C TYR A 112 -6.86 -3.14 19.99
N SER A 113 -5.94 -2.27 19.59
CA SER A 113 -4.90 -1.73 20.48
C SER A 113 -5.50 -0.93 21.63
N LEU A 114 -6.55 -0.14 21.44
CA LEU A 114 -7.24 0.57 22.53
C LEU A 114 -7.95 -0.40 23.49
N TYR A 115 -8.51 -1.49 22.96
CA TYR A 115 -9.13 -2.54 23.76
C TYR A 115 -8.12 -3.29 24.65
N LEU A 116 -6.92 -3.56 24.13
CA LEU A 116 -5.86 -4.27 24.87
C LEU A 116 -4.95 -3.36 25.72
N ASN A 117 -4.59 -2.17 25.22
CA ASN A 117 -3.63 -1.25 25.83
C ASN A 117 -4.27 -0.32 26.87
N ALA A 118 -5.19 -0.81 27.70
CA ALA A 118 -5.58 -0.09 28.90
C ALA A 118 -4.38 0.18 29.85
N TYR A 119 -3.19 -0.44 29.62
CA TYR A 119 -2.07 -0.40 30.57
C TYR A 119 -0.62 -0.29 30.01
N SER A 120 -0.37 -0.18 28.69
CA SER A 120 1.01 -0.05 28.21
C SER A 120 1.18 0.94 27.05
N PHE A 121 2.04 1.94 27.29
CA PHE A 121 2.43 2.95 26.30
C PHE A 121 3.45 2.35 25.34
N THR A 122 3.00 1.82 24.21
CA THR A 122 3.88 1.38 23.11
C THR A 122 3.91 2.43 22.00
N MET A 123 5.01 2.48 21.22
CA MET A 123 5.15 3.39 20.06
C MET A 123 4.29 2.97 18.85
N GLU A 124 3.73 1.76 18.90
CA GLU A 124 2.92 1.17 17.83
C GLU A 124 1.68 1.99 17.44
N PRO A 125 0.83 2.44 18.38
CA PRO A 125 -0.32 3.30 18.06
C PRO A 125 0.07 4.64 17.42
N PHE A 126 1.24 5.21 17.75
CA PHE A 126 1.70 6.45 17.12
C PHE A 126 1.96 6.25 15.62
N LEU A 127 2.62 5.15 15.26
CA LEU A 127 2.87 4.81 13.86
C LEU A 127 1.57 4.59 13.10
N ASP A 128 0.61 3.89 13.71
CA ASP A 128 -0.72 3.64 13.14
C ASP A 128 -1.47 4.95 12.86
N VAL A 129 -1.39 5.94 13.75
CA VAL A 129 -1.97 7.29 13.54
C VAL A 129 -1.30 8.03 12.38
N VAL A 130 0.04 7.99 12.29
CA VAL A 130 0.78 8.61 11.17
C VAL A 130 0.38 7.98 9.83
N PHE A 131 0.25 6.65 9.78
CA PHE A 131 -0.22 5.96 8.58
C PHE A 131 -1.67 6.31 8.23
N LEU A 132 -2.55 6.46 9.23
CA LEU A 132 -3.94 6.87 9.02
C LEU A 132 -4.02 8.27 8.39
N ILE A 133 -3.24 9.23 8.90
CA ILE A 133 -3.16 10.59 8.34
C ILE A 133 -2.70 10.54 6.88
N GLY A 134 -1.66 9.76 6.58
CA GLY A 134 -1.16 9.57 5.22
C GLY A 134 -2.21 9.00 4.27
N LEU A 135 -2.99 8.00 4.72
CA LEU A 135 -4.07 7.39 3.94
C LEU A 135 -5.27 8.33 3.74
N LEU A 136 -5.63 9.13 4.75
CA LEU A 136 -6.67 10.15 4.62
C LEU A 136 -6.26 11.24 3.63
N TYR A 137 -4.98 11.64 3.65
CA TYR A 137 -4.44 12.57 2.66
C TYR A 137 -4.47 11.98 1.24
N ALA A 138 -4.09 10.70 1.10
CA ALA A 138 -4.19 9.98 -0.17
C ALA A 138 -5.63 9.88 -0.67
N LEU A 139 -6.61 9.65 0.23
CA LEU A 139 -8.02 9.61 -0.10
C LEU A 139 -8.55 10.98 -0.55
N ARG A 140 -8.21 12.05 0.17
CA ARG A 140 -8.57 13.43 -0.19
C ARG A 140 -8.00 13.80 -1.56
N SER A 141 -6.72 13.50 -1.78
CA SER A 141 -6.05 13.68 -3.06
C SER A 141 -6.78 12.90 -4.17
N TYR A 142 -7.11 11.64 -3.94
CA TYR A 142 -7.86 10.82 -4.89
C TYR A 142 -9.19 11.47 -5.32
N TYR A 143 -10.00 11.95 -4.37
CA TYR A 143 -11.27 12.60 -4.69
C TYR A 143 -11.09 13.95 -5.38
N HIS A 144 -10.15 14.77 -4.93
CA HIS A 144 -9.88 16.08 -5.53
C HIS A 144 -9.39 15.98 -6.98
N PHE A 145 -8.64 14.92 -7.32
CA PHE A 145 -8.01 14.79 -8.64
C PHE A 145 -8.72 13.84 -9.61
N GLN A 146 -9.58 12.91 -9.17
CA GLN A 146 -10.35 12.04 -10.08
C GLN A 146 -11.81 12.47 -10.29
N ALA A 147 -12.39 13.33 -9.44
CA ALA A 147 -13.72 13.90 -9.69
C ALA A 147 -13.85 14.64 -11.05
N PRO A 148 -12.85 15.38 -11.55
CA PRO A 148 -12.99 16.10 -12.84
C PRO A 148 -13.01 15.18 -14.06
N LEU A 149 -12.48 13.96 -13.98
CA LEU A 149 -12.35 13.05 -15.12
C LEU A 149 -13.63 12.24 -15.41
N LYS A 150 -14.58 12.16 -14.46
CA LYS A 150 -15.89 11.53 -14.68
C LYS A 150 -16.94 12.48 -15.27
N SER A 151 -16.68 13.78 -15.30
CA SER A 151 -17.63 14.80 -15.81
C SER A 151 -17.59 14.99 -17.35
N LYS A 152 -16.73 14.27 -18.07
CA LYS A 152 -16.63 14.33 -19.55
C LYS A 152 -16.93 12.97 -20.20
N LYS A 153 -18.03 12.33 -19.79
CA LYS A 153 -18.66 11.27 -20.58
C LYS A 153 -20.03 11.73 -21.03
#